data_AF-A0A938ECD7-F1
#
_entry.id   AF-A0A938ECD7-F1
#
_cell.length_a   1.000
_cell.length_b   1.000
_cell.length_c   1.000
_cell.angle_alpha   90.00
_cell.angle_beta   90.00
_cell.angle_gamma   90.00
#
_symmetry.space_group_name_H-M   'P 1'
#
loop_
_entity.id
_entity.type
_entity.pdbx_description
1 polymer ?
#
loop_
_entity_poly.entity_id
_entity_poly.type
_entity_poly.pdbx_seq_one_letter_code
_entity_poly.pdbx_strand_id
1 'polypeptide(L)'
;MVLRSLESSGEVSFVCLGRDGSPRDVAACPDVDPVDGEARELFALLTQPFRGEVAVVSLTGGRVVDAEPSIPGYGFLPVGADPVSLASTPGSTASFVGVAEVGREGIFALPSSCILGREEDAPLLGIDSWPACRLPSAPGELAVLIDPAVDHDGDAATPPLVRSRCDATDRVPAESLASPAGLRDRCPADLSGGEEPPGRQKLLATLPDRGAVVVIDAQELLDREPGSFDPCPIERYLPLAVDLPAVPVPQSVPDELRVPGCGEPGGASAAPGRYLARPAGVALLDDAATGEHHAYVADLEAPVIHSLSTRDPCAIAEEPPLLPTSFADPDRAVTTRSIAVSPQTHDGRRFVYAVDPRGGGSVMVFDVTPGRSERTPLVRARSRGQPFEPPDRIAFDAPAQDVTFVLRDTAVADPDTGVARSAVLCDPAPSLPPESPGALVRPSGDFGSGPRPGDLRGIFAFVALDSGQLATIDVDDWDAACRRPVAANPAAAEDSRGCAGDPDVGEFVDADRNATVTGEESCQIVQPHRARAASVFLGEPSIGGRAPSLRTRPKVVSSSGRTLPTDGSEEGRRSPRLLGVAPSANEPARLYVGTTLLEAAGE
;
A
#
# COMPACT_ATOMS: atom_id res chain seq x y z
N MET A 1 36.99 15.21 -6.86
CA MET A 1 36.51 14.87 -5.51
C MET A 1 35.01 14.65 -5.67
N VAL A 2 34.59 13.40 -5.78
CA VAL A 2 33.17 13.05 -6.00
C VAL A 2 32.51 13.12 -4.62
N LEU A 3 31.50 13.97 -4.44
CA LEU A 3 30.65 13.90 -3.25
C LEU A 3 30.09 12.49 -3.20
N ARG A 4 30.39 11.74 -2.14
CA ARG A 4 29.74 10.45 -1.87
C ARG A 4 28.24 10.74 -1.69
N SER A 5 27.46 10.45 -2.72
CA SER A 5 26.02 10.67 -2.75
C SER A 5 25.29 9.33 -2.75
N LEU A 6 23.98 9.36 -2.49
CA LEU A 6 23.05 8.23 -2.61
C LEU A 6 22.91 7.82 -4.09
N GLU A 7 24.00 7.34 -4.70
CA GLU A 7 24.12 7.09 -6.14
C GLU A 7 23.23 5.94 -6.62
N SER A 8 22.91 5.00 -5.72
CA SER A 8 21.98 3.91 -5.97
C SER A 8 21.42 3.40 -4.64
N SER A 9 20.28 3.93 -4.24
CA SER A 9 19.56 3.45 -3.07
C SER A 9 18.65 2.29 -3.46
N GLY A 10 18.69 1.21 -2.68
CA GLY A 10 17.77 0.09 -2.79
C GLY A 10 16.69 0.17 -1.72
N GLU A 11 16.46 -0.95 -1.03
CA GLU A 11 15.51 -1.09 0.07
C GLU A 11 15.70 -0.07 1.20
N VAL A 12 14.58 0.32 1.80
CA VAL A 12 14.49 1.30 2.90
C VAL A 12 13.75 0.71 4.09
N SER A 13 14.22 1.03 5.29
CA SER A 13 13.52 0.74 6.55
C SER A 13 13.65 1.92 7.49
N PHE A 14 12.76 2.01 8.48
CA PHE A 14 12.68 3.16 9.38
C PHE A 14 12.92 2.75 10.83
N VAL A 15 13.54 3.67 11.57
CA VAL A 15 13.71 3.56 13.03
C VAL A 15 13.40 4.92 13.67
N CYS A 16 12.74 4.87 14.82
CA CYS A 16 12.46 6.02 15.66
C CYS A 16 13.40 6.02 16.86
N LEU A 17 14.15 7.10 17.04
CA LEU A 17 15.10 7.24 18.14
C LEU A 17 14.78 8.50 18.94
N GLY A 18 14.93 8.43 20.26
CA GLY A 18 14.94 9.60 21.13
C GLY A 18 16.20 10.44 20.92
N ARG A 19 16.19 11.66 21.46
CA ARG A 19 17.36 12.57 21.37
C ARG A 19 18.64 11.99 21.98
N ASP A 20 18.52 11.09 22.94
CA ASP A 20 19.62 10.37 23.57
C ASP A 20 20.08 9.13 22.76
N GLY A 21 19.49 8.90 21.59
CA GLY A 21 19.72 7.72 20.76
C GLY A 21 19.00 6.48 21.25
N SER A 22 18.15 6.57 22.28
CA SER A 22 17.38 5.43 22.77
C SER A 22 16.32 5.02 21.74
N PRO A 23 16.14 3.72 21.49
CA PRO A 23 15.13 3.25 20.55
C PRO A 23 13.71 3.47 21.08
N ARG A 24 12.79 3.77 20.17
CA ARG A 24 11.36 3.98 20.41
C ARG A 24 10.55 3.21 19.36
N ASP A 25 9.27 2.94 19.65
CA ASP A 25 8.35 2.43 18.63
C ASP A 25 8.35 3.36 17.42
N VAL A 26 8.51 2.79 16.22
CA VAL A 26 8.47 3.55 14.96
C VAL A 26 7.15 4.31 14.79
N ALA A 27 6.03 3.76 15.28
CA ALA A 27 4.72 4.40 15.26
C ALA A 27 4.63 5.63 16.18
N ALA A 28 5.56 5.76 17.13
CA ALA A 28 5.65 6.91 18.03
C ALA A 28 6.34 8.14 17.39
N CYS A 29 6.79 8.02 16.13
CA CYS A 29 7.42 9.07 15.34
C CYS A 29 6.50 9.58 14.20
N PRO A 30 6.57 10.88 13.85
CA PRO A 30 7.32 11.94 14.52
C PRO A 30 6.67 12.32 15.86
N ASP A 31 7.42 13.04 16.70
CA ASP A 31 6.86 13.56 17.95
C ASP A 31 5.70 14.53 17.67
N VAL A 32 4.48 14.09 17.98
CA VAL A 32 3.25 14.88 17.78
C VAL A 32 2.99 15.84 18.94
N ASP A 33 3.62 15.64 20.10
CA ASP A 33 3.46 16.50 21.27
C ASP A 33 4.80 17.17 21.67
N PRO A 34 5.04 18.42 21.23
CA PRO A 34 6.26 19.14 21.58
C PRO A 34 6.35 19.52 23.08
N VAL A 35 5.30 19.29 23.88
CA VAL A 35 5.24 19.65 25.31
C VAL A 35 5.95 18.62 26.18
N ASP A 36 6.00 17.36 25.75
CA ASP A 36 6.55 16.24 26.54
C ASP A 36 8.08 16.27 26.60
N GLY A 37 8.72 17.01 25.68
CA GLY A 37 10.15 17.23 25.64
C GLY A 37 10.97 15.99 25.21
N GLU A 38 10.32 14.93 24.76
CA GLU A 38 10.98 13.67 24.35
C GLU A 38 11.72 13.76 23.00
N ALA A 39 11.38 14.73 22.14
CA ALA A 39 12.08 15.05 20.89
C ALA A 39 12.53 13.79 20.13
N ARG A 40 11.55 13.09 19.55
CA ARG A 40 11.76 11.87 18.76
C ARG A 40 12.14 12.20 17.33
N GLU A 41 13.11 11.48 16.78
CA GLU A 41 13.63 11.67 15.43
C GLU A 41 13.46 10.39 14.61
N LEU A 42 12.91 10.56 13.40
CA LEU A 42 12.71 9.46 12.47
C LEU A 42 13.92 9.38 11.53
N PHE A 43 14.52 8.19 11.46
CA PHE A 43 15.63 7.88 10.56
C PHE A 43 15.22 6.86 9.52
N ALA A 44 15.62 7.09 8.28
CA ALA A 44 15.56 6.11 7.20
C ALA A 44 16.93 5.46 7.03
N LEU A 45 16.96 4.14 7.02
CA LEU A 45 18.12 3.34 6.62
C LEU A 45 17.91 2.90 5.17
N LEU A 46 18.90 3.09 4.31
CA LEU A 46 18.80 2.78 2.88
C LEU A 46 19.98 1.92 2.45
N THR A 47 19.70 0.77 1.85
CA THR A 47 20.75 -0.07 1.25
C THR A 47 21.42 0.65 0.08
N GLN A 48 22.72 0.45 -0.10
CA GLN A 48 23.53 0.94 -1.22
C GLN A 48 24.17 -0.25 -1.94
N PRO A 49 23.44 -0.94 -2.85
CA PRO A 49 23.86 -2.22 -3.43
C PRO A 49 25.27 -2.20 -4.04
N PHE A 50 25.59 -1.17 -4.83
CA PHE A 50 26.89 -1.07 -5.52
C PHE A 50 28.08 -0.80 -4.60
N ARG A 51 27.84 -0.40 -3.35
CA ARG A 51 28.89 -0.08 -2.37
C ARG A 51 29.01 -1.09 -1.25
N GLY A 52 27.96 -1.88 -1.04
CA GLY A 52 27.91 -2.80 0.09
C GLY A 52 27.75 -2.08 1.43
N GLU A 53 26.98 -1.00 1.43
CA GLU A 53 26.81 -0.10 2.57
C GLU A 53 25.32 0.16 2.85
N VAL A 54 25.02 0.68 4.05
CA VAL A 54 23.72 1.23 4.43
C VAL A 54 23.89 2.70 4.79
N ALA A 55 23.19 3.56 4.07
CA ALA A 55 23.10 4.98 4.38
C ALA A 55 22.04 5.23 5.46
N VAL A 56 22.28 6.22 6.31
CA VAL A 56 21.33 6.63 7.36
C VAL A 56 20.95 8.08 7.09
N VAL A 57 19.64 8.37 7.05
CA VAL A 57 19.10 9.70 6.74
C VAL A 57 18.15 10.11 7.84
N SER A 58 18.44 11.24 8.48
CA SER A 58 17.51 11.90 9.38
C SER A 58 16.41 12.56 8.55
N LEU A 59 15.17 12.08 8.71
CA LEU A 59 14.01 12.64 8.00
C LEU A 59 13.51 13.90 8.69
N THR A 60 13.49 13.91 10.03
CA THR A 60 13.09 15.09 10.81
C THR A 60 14.10 16.23 10.66
N GLY A 61 15.40 15.92 10.63
CA GLY A 61 16.48 16.89 10.46
C GLY A 61 16.87 17.16 9.00
N GLY A 62 16.30 16.42 8.04
CA GLY A 62 16.51 16.63 6.60
C GLY A 62 17.97 16.48 6.15
N ARG A 63 18.74 15.59 6.79
CA ARG A 63 20.19 15.44 6.53
C ARG A 63 20.62 13.97 6.47
N VAL A 64 21.63 13.70 5.65
CA VAL A 64 22.33 12.41 5.64
C VAL A 64 23.25 12.36 6.86
N VAL A 65 23.21 11.25 7.60
CA VAL A 65 24.11 10.99 8.72
C VAL A 65 25.43 10.45 8.16
N ASP A 66 26.52 11.12 8.52
CA ASP A 66 27.86 10.65 8.20
C ASP A 66 28.29 9.65 9.27
N ALA A 67 28.40 8.38 8.89
CA ALA A 67 28.90 7.34 9.79
C ALA A 67 30.36 7.58 10.19
N GLU A 68 31.12 8.31 9.36
CA GLU A 68 32.55 8.54 9.51
C GLU A 68 32.95 10.01 9.33
N PRO A 69 32.61 10.91 10.28
CA PRO A 69 32.84 12.35 10.11
C PRO A 69 34.31 12.76 9.97
N SER A 70 35.25 11.89 10.33
CA SER A 70 36.69 12.20 10.22
C SER A 70 37.23 12.07 8.80
N ILE A 71 36.52 11.37 7.91
CA ILE A 71 36.92 11.21 6.51
C ILE A 71 36.09 12.20 5.67
N PRO A 72 36.71 13.03 4.81
CA PRO A 72 35.96 13.97 4.00
C PRO A 72 34.90 13.30 3.10
N GLY A 73 33.63 13.67 3.28
CA GLY A 73 32.46 13.20 2.54
C GLY A 73 31.65 12.18 3.34
N TYR A 74 30.41 11.89 2.92
CA TYR A 74 29.55 10.97 3.66
C TYR A 74 30.08 9.53 3.65
N GLY A 75 30.43 9.01 4.84
CA GLY A 75 30.61 7.60 5.11
C GLY A 75 29.30 6.92 5.48
N PHE A 76 29.12 5.67 5.04
CA PHE A 76 27.96 4.84 5.32
C PHE A 76 28.38 3.56 6.06
N LEU A 77 27.41 2.80 6.58
CA LEU A 77 27.67 1.61 7.39
C LEU A 77 28.00 0.42 6.49
N PRO A 78 29.21 -0.17 6.54
CA PRO A 78 29.58 -1.28 5.66
C PRO A 78 28.93 -2.58 6.11
N VAL A 79 28.25 -3.30 5.20
CA VAL A 79 27.48 -4.52 5.51
C VAL A 79 27.81 -5.70 4.60
N GLY A 80 28.70 -5.56 3.62
CA GLY A 80 29.01 -6.60 2.63
C GLY A 80 28.43 -6.26 1.26
N ALA A 81 28.98 -6.82 0.19
CA ALA A 81 28.62 -6.41 -1.17
C ALA A 81 27.20 -6.84 -1.54
N ASP A 82 26.50 -6.02 -2.34
CA ASP A 82 25.13 -6.33 -2.81
C ASP A 82 24.10 -6.56 -1.68
N PRO A 83 23.87 -5.57 -0.79
CA PRO A 83 22.73 -5.58 0.12
C PRO A 83 21.43 -5.47 -0.69
N VAL A 84 20.53 -6.44 -0.50
CA VAL A 84 19.30 -6.60 -1.29
C VAL A 84 18.02 -6.41 -0.47
N SER A 85 18.10 -6.50 0.85
CA SER A 85 16.94 -6.31 1.72
C SER A 85 17.32 -5.76 3.08
N LEU A 86 16.37 -5.10 3.72
CA LEU A 86 16.52 -4.42 5.00
C LEU A 86 15.20 -4.47 5.77
N ALA A 87 15.24 -4.87 7.04
CA ALA A 87 14.09 -4.86 7.93
C ALA A 87 14.47 -4.34 9.31
N SER A 88 13.67 -3.46 9.89
CA SER A 88 13.88 -2.92 11.25
C SER A 88 12.85 -3.47 12.22
N THR A 89 13.24 -3.60 13.48
CA THR A 89 12.33 -4.04 14.53
C THR A 89 11.31 -2.94 14.86
N PRO A 90 10.05 -3.27 15.22
CA PRO A 90 9.03 -2.26 15.53
C PRO A 90 9.46 -1.26 16.61
N GLY A 91 10.06 -1.77 17.69
CA GLY A 91 10.65 -0.96 18.76
C GLY A 91 11.96 -0.27 18.40
N SER A 92 12.39 -0.28 17.13
CA SER A 92 13.59 0.40 16.60
C SER A 92 14.92 -0.01 17.25
N THR A 93 14.99 -1.12 17.97
CA THR A 93 16.20 -1.56 18.68
C THR A 93 17.33 -2.01 17.75
N ALA A 94 16.97 -2.63 16.62
CA ALA A 94 17.94 -3.12 15.64
C ALA A 94 17.34 -3.14 14.23
N SER A 95 18.23 -3.23 13.24
CA SER A 95 17.88 -3.48 11.84
C SER A 95 18.70 -4.65 11.29
N PHE A 96 18.18 -5.34 10.29
CA PHE A 96 18.78 -6.53 9.70
C PHE A 96 18.90 -6.35 8.20
N VAL A 97 20.08 -6.65 7.65
CA VAL A 97 20.39 -6.46 6.23
C VAL A 97 20.68 -7.79 5.58
N GLY A 98 19.93 -8.13 4.55
CA GLY A 98 20.16 -9.28 3.69
C GLY A 98 21.19 -8.96 2.62
N VAL A 99 22.22 -9.79 2.50
CA VAL A 99 23.36 -9.57 1.61
C VAL A 99 23.49 -10.74 0.64
N ALA A 100 23.51 -10.43 -0.67
CA ALA A 100 23.55 -11.40 -1.75
C ALA A 100 24.96 -11.58 -2.37
N GLU A 101 26.01 -11.12 -1.68
CA GLU A 101 27.40 -11.33 -2.10
C GLU A 101 27.68 -12.80 -2.38
N VAL A 102 28.12 -13.12 -3.60
CA VAL A 102 28.41 -14.49 -4.02
C VAL A 102 29.48 -15.11 -3.11
N GLY A 103 29.12 -16.20 -2.43
CA GLY A 103 29.97 -16.89 -1.45
C GLY A 103 29.98 -16.28 -0.05
N ARG A 104 29.26 -15.18 0.17
CA ARG A 104 29.01 -14.53 1.47
C ARG A 104 27.54 -14.14 1.65
N GLU A 105 26.66 -15.02 1.19
CA GLU A 105 25.22 -14.83 1.30
C GLU A 105 24.81 -14.92 2.78
N GLY A 106 24.14 -13.90 3.32
CA GLY A 106 23.89 -13.85 4.75
C GLY A 106 23.06 -12.67 5.23
N ILE A 107 22.98 -12.54 6.55
CA ILE A 107 22.29 -11.45 7.23
C ILE A 107 23.24 -10.80 8.21
N PHE A 108 23.29 -9.47 8.17
CA PHE A 108 24.01 -8.62 9.12
C PHE A 108 23.02 -7.93 10.05
N ALA A 109 23.32 -7.85 11.34
CA ALA A 109 22.52 -7.14 12.32
C ALA A 109 23.18 -5.81 12.71
N LEU A 110 22.39 -4.74 12.68
CA LEU A 110 22.80 -3.37 12.93
C LEU A 110 22.04 -2.88 14.18
N PRO A 111 22.65 -2.95 15.38
CA PRO A 111 22.12 -2.30 16.58
C PRO A 111 21.91 -0.80 16.35
N SER A 112 20.72 -0.29 16.66
CA SER A 112 20.41 1.14 16.47
C SER A 112 21.26 2.08 17.32
N SER A 113 21.83 1.58 18.43
CA SER A 113 22.79 2.32 19.25
C SER A 113 24.06 2.75 18.50
N CYS A 114 24.35 2.14 17.33
CA CYS A 114 25.58 2.34 16.57
C CYS A 114 25.38 2.92 15.16
N ILE A 115 24.16 3.27 14.77
CA ILE A 115 23.87 3.76 13.41
C ILE A 115 24.01 5.28 13.26
N LEU A 116 24.00 6.04 14.37
CA LEU A 116 23.93 7.51 14.36
C LEU A 116 25.27 8.25 14.15
N GLY A 117 26.28 7.54 13.66
CA GLY A 117 27.64 8.06 13.48
C GLY A 117 28.46 7.92 14.76
N ARG A 118 29.78 7.83 14.58
CA ARG A 118 30.71 7.57 15.69
C ARG A 118 31.11 8.85 16.43
N GLU A 119 31.44 8.71 17.71
CA GLU A 119 32.22 9.71 18.42
C GLU A 119 33.65 9.78 17.85
N GLU A 120 34.30 10.94 17.96
CA GLU A 120 35.58 11.24 17.30
C GLU A 120 36.71 10.26 17.69
N ASP A 121 36.65 9.69 18.91
CA ASP A 121 37.61 8.72 19.45
C ASP A 121 37.16 7.25 19.37
N ALA A 122 35.95 6.97 18.88
CA ALA A 122 35.46 5.60 18.75
C ALA A 122 36.14 4.89 17.55
N PRO A 123 36.39 3.56 17.61
CA PRO A 123 36.99 2.83 16.50
C PRO A 123 36.12 2.94 15.24
N LEU A 124 36.74 2.81 14.06
CA LEU A 124 36.02 2.77 12.79
C LEU A 124 35.03 1.58 12.78
N LEU A 125 33.84 1.81 12.23
CA LEU A 125 32.88 0.73 11.98
C LEU A 125 33.25 0.07 10.65
N GLY A 126 33.58 -1.21 10.73
CA GLY A 126 33.86 -2.08 9.59
C GLY A 126 32.80 -3.18 9.46
N ILE A 127 32.90 -3.99 8.41
CA ILE A 127 32.03 -5.16 8.24
C ILE A 127 32.16 -6.16 9.40
N ASP A 128 33.31 -6.17 10.07
CA ASP A 128 33.64 -6.97 11.25
C ASP A 128 33.06 -6.38 12.55
N SER A 129 32.46 -5.20 12.51
CA SER A 129 31.83 -4.56 13.66
C SER A 129 30.40 -5.04 13.91
N TRP A 130 29.85 -5.87 13.02
CA TRP A 130 28.46 -6.31 13.07
C TRP A 130 28.35 -7.81 13.35
N PRO A 131 27.41 -8.23 14.21
CA PRO A 131 26.96 -9.62 14.25
C PRO A 131 26.40 -10.03 12.89
N ALA A 132 26.80 -11.20 12.40
CA ALA A 132 26.34 -11.70 11.11
C ALA A 132 26.27 -13.23 11.07
N CYS A 133 25.51 -13.76 10.11
CA CYS A 133 25.44 -15.19 9.86
C CYS A 133 25.25 -15.49 8.38
N ARG A 134 25.68 -16.69 7.97
CA ARG A 134 25.63 -17.17 6.59
C ARG A 134 24.34 -17.95 6.29
N LEU A 135 23.70 -17.61 5.18
CA LEU A 135 22.54 -18.32 4.64
C LEU A 135 22.94 -19.40 3.62
N PRO A 136 22.06 -20.38 3.34
CA PRO A 136 22.32 -21.44 2.36
C PRO A 136 22.20 -21.01 0.88
N SER A 137 21.72 -19.78 0.63
CA SER A 137 21.64 -19.09 -0.67
C SER A 137 21.46 -17.59 -0.43
N ALA A 138 21.53 -16.78 -1.49
CA ALA A 138 21.23 -15.36 -1.42
C ALA A 138 19.82 -15.13 -0.83
N PRO A 139 19.67 -14.23 0.16
CA PRO A 139 18.35 -13.83 0.63
C PRO A 139 17.63 -13.02 -0.44
N GLY A 140 16.30 -13.11 -0.47
CA GLY A 140 15.45 -12.13 -1.12
C GLY A 140 15.06 -11.06 -0.10
N GLU A 141 13.82 -11.11 0.34
CA GLU A 141 13.23 -10.14 1.27
C GLU A 141 13.27 -10.62 2.71
N LEU A 142 13.49 -9.67 3.61
CA LEU A 142 13.48 -9.84 5.05
C LEU A 142 12.24 -9.19 5.66
N ALA A 143 11.67 -9.83 6.67
CA ALA A 143 10.59 -9.25 7.46
C ALA A 143 10.70 -9.68 8.92
N VAL A 144 10.27 -8.81 9.84
CA VAL A 144 10.28 -9.11 11.28
C VAL A 144 8.92 -9.70 11.67
N LEU A 145 8.93 -10.91 12.23
CA LEU A 145 7.75 -11.57 12.80
C LEU A 145 7.81 -11.51 14.33
N ILE A 146 6.65 -11.60 14.99
CA ILE A 146 6.55 -11.65 16.44
C ILE A 146 6.06 -13.05 16.85
N ASP A 147 6.87 -13.79 17.62
CA ASP A 147 6.40 -14.96 18.36
C ASP A 147 5.67 -14.47 19.62
N PRO A 148 4.34 -14.55 19.68
CA PRO A 148 3.57 -13.88 20.70
C PRO A 148 3.90 -14.40 22.10
N ALA A 149 4.02 -13.46 23.03
CA ALA A 149 4.07 -13.81 24.43
C ALA A 149 2.69 -14.35 24.88
N VAL A 150 2.68 -15.22 25.89
CA VAL A 150 1.44 -15.80 26.43
C VAL A 150 1.30 -15.38 27.88
N ASP A 151 0.15 -14.80 28.22
CA ASP A 151 -0.20 -14.48 29.59
C ASP A 151 -0.56 -15.77 30.34
N HIS A 152 0.05 -15.98 31.50
CA HIS A 152 -0.21 -17.19 32.27
C HIS A 152 -1.60 -17.15 32.95
N ASP A 153 -1.97 -15.97 33.48
CA ASP A 153 -3.06 -15.86 34.47
C ASP A 153 -4.06 -14.71 34.18
N GLY A 154 -3.90 -13.99 33.06
CA GLY A 154 -4.72 -12.80 32.73
C GLY A 154 -4.51 -11.61 33.67
N ASP A 155 -3.50 -11.69 34.56
CA ASP A 155 -3.06 -10.60 35.42
C ASP A 155 -1.95 -9.81 34.71
N ALA A 156 -2.24 -8.54 34.38
CA ALA A 156 -1.31 -7.63 33.74
C ALA A 156 -0.03 -7.36 34.57
N ALA A 157 -0.01 -7.72 35.86
CA ALA A 157 1.16 -7.60 36.73
C ALA A 157 2.16 -8.77 36.59
N THR A 158 1.78 -9.88 35.96
CA THR A 158 2.67 -11.04 35.75
C THR A 158 3.38 -10.91 34.40
N PRO A 159 4.73 -11.02 34.33
CA PRO A 159 5.44 -10.91 33.07
C PRO A 159 4.97 -11.97 32.06
N PRO A 160 4.77 -11.60 30.79
CA PRO A 160 4.29 -12.56 29.81
C PRO A 160 5.38 -13.59 29.48
N LEU A 161 4.95 -14.83 29.21
CA LEU A 161 5.85 -15.95 28.97
C LEU A 161 6.17 -16.09 27.47
N VAL A 162 7.46 -16.10 27.17
CA VAL A 162 7.98 -16.20 25.80
C VAL A 162 8.79 -17.49 25.63
N ARG A 163 8.80 -18.02 24.39
CA ARG A 163 9.69 -19.12 24.05
C ARG A 163 11.10 -18.59 23.87
N SER A 164 12.11 -19.35 24.31
CA SER A 164 13.49 -19.00 24.03
C SER A 164 13.91 -19.33 22.58
N ARG A 165 13.38 -20.42 22.03
CA ARG A 165 13.61 -20.86 20.66
C ARG A 165 12.41 -21.66 20.18
N CYS A 166 12.31 -21.88 18.88
CA CYS A 166 11.19 -22.66 18.33
C CYS A 166 11.19 -24.15 18.71
N ASP A 167 12.31 -24.69 19.20
CA ASP A 167 12.42 -26.05 19.74
C ASP A 167 12.31 -26.09 21.27
N ALA A 168 12.23 -24.94 21.93
CA ALA A 168 12.04 -24.86 23.37
C ALA A 168 10.66 -25.42 23.75
N THR A 169 10.66 -26.34 24.72
CA THR A 169 9.45 -26.96 25.25
C THR A 169 8.81 -26.12 26.35
N ASP A 170 9.61 -25.31 27.03
CA ASP A 170 9.19 -24.42 28.11
C ASP A 170 9.15 -22.96 27.63
N ARG A 171 8.19 -22.19 28.18
CA ARG A 171 8.17 -20.73 28.08
C ARG A 171 8.65 -20.14 29.40
N VAL A 172 9.41 -19.06 29.33
CA VAL A 172 9.99 -18.39 30.49
C VAL A 172 9.59 -16.90 30.50
N PRO A 173 9.64 -16.22 31.65
CA PRO A 173 9.45 -14.78 31.70
C PRO A 173 10.47 -14.09 30.77
N ALA A 174 10.02 -13.09 30.00
CA ALA A 174 10.89 -12.35 29.06
C ALA A 174 12.16 -11.81 29.73
N GLU A 175 12.04 -11.28 30.94
CA GLU A 175 13.16 -10.80 31.77
C GLU A 175 14.22 -11.87 32.09
N SER A 176 13.85 -13.15 32.08
CA SER A 176 14.76 -14.28 32.33
C SER A 176 15.59 -14.64 31.10
N LEU A 177 15.26 -14.09 29.92
CA LEU A 177 16.00 -14.27 28.67
C LEU A 177 17.03 -13.17 28.42
N ALA A 178 17.25 -12.30 29.42
CA ALA A 178 18.25 -11.24 29.35
C ALA A 178 19.58 -11.80 28.81
N SER A 179 20.09 -11.14 27.78
CA SER A 179 21.23 -11.62 27.03
C SER A 179 22.53 -11.57 27.86
N PRO A 180 23.54 -12.42 27.57
CA PRO A 180 24.79 -12.42 28.33
C PRO A 180 25.49 -11.05 28.24
N ALA A 181 25.68 -10.39 29.39
CA ALA A 181 26.44 -9.15 29.48
C ALA A 181 27.91 -9.40 29.05
N GLY A 182 28.37 -8.73 28.00
CA GLY A 182 29.78 -8.71 27.57
C GLY A 182 30.03 -8.86 26.06
N LEU A 183 29.11 -9.44 25.28
CA LEU A 183 29.26 -9.54 23.81
C LEU A 183 28.88 -8.24 23.07
N ARG A 184 28.24 -7.30 23.77
CA ARG A 184 27.59 -6.11 23.18
C ARG A 184 28.16 -4.77 23.67
N ASP A 185 29.32 -4.78 24.31
CA ASP A 185 29.86 -3.61 25.02
C ASP A 185 30.04 -2.38 24.11
N ARG A 186 30.22 -2.57 22.79
CA ARG A 186 30.33 -1.49 21.81
C ARG A 186 28.98 -1.03 21.24
N CYS A 187 28.07 -1.95 20.99
CA CYS A 187 26.80 -1.71 20.29
C CYS A 187 25.65 -2.48 20.98
N PRO A 188 25.14 -1.97 22.11
CA PRO A 188 24.07 -2.64 22.84
C PRO A 188 22.74 -2.64 22.07
N ALA A 189 22.21 -3.82 21.80
CA ALA A 189 20.82 -4.03 21.39
C ALA A 189 20.29 -5.28 22.09
N ASP A 190 19.13 -5.19 22.71
CA ASP A 190 18.46 -6.30 23.38
C ASP A 190 16.98 -6.32 23.01
N LEU A 191 16.57 -7.36 22.29
CA LEU A 191 15.20 -7.63 21.87
C LEU A 191 14.46 -8.50 22.91
N SER A 192 15.14 -9.03 23.93
CA SER A 192 14.52 -9.91 24.92
C SER A 192 13.63 -9.18 25.92
N GLY A 193 13.89 -7.88 26.13
CA GLY A 193 13.14 -7.02 27.07
C GLY A 193 12.35 -5.88 26.41
N GLY A 194 12.20 -5.89 25.08
CA GLY A 194 11.60 -4.78 24.33
C GLY A 194 10.12 -4.57 24.64
N GLU A 195 9.77 -3.32 24.97
CA GLU A 195 8.40 -2.81 24.92
C GLU A 195 7.87 -2.87 23.47
N GLU A 196 6.61 -3.31 23.36
CA GLU A 196 5.69 -3.39 22.22
C GLU A 196 6.21 -3.70 20.78
N PRO A 197 5.61 -4.69 20.08
CA PRO A 197 4.62 -5.65 20.57
C PRO A 197 5.27 -6.73 21.47
N PRO A 198 4.56 -7.21 22.51
CA PRO A 198 5.07 -8.21 23.44
C PRO A 198 5.28 -9.56 22.74
N GLY A 199 6.50 -10.08 22.78
CA GLY A 199 6.84 -11.34 22.14
C GLY A 199 8.31 -11.44 21.81
N ARG A 200 8.71 -12.61 21.30
CA ARG A 200 10.07 -12.82 20.83
C ARG A 200 10.14 -12.53 19.33
N GLN A 201 11.04 -11.63 18.95
CA GLN A 201 11.18 -11.23 17.55
C GLN A 201 11.92 -12.29 16.74
N LYS A 202 11.39 -12.60 15.56
CA LYS A 202 11.92 -13.55 14.59
C LYS A 202 12.13 -12.85 13.26
N LEU A 203 13.03 -13.37 12.44
CA LEU A 203 13.26 -12.91 11.08
C LEU A 203 12.73 -13.95 10.11
N LEU A 204 11.80 -13.54 9.26
CA LEU A 204 11.46 -14.24 8.04
C LEU A 204 12.43 -13.80 6.94
N ALA A 205 13.08 -14.74 6.27
CA ALA A 205 13.89 -14.46 5.10
C ALA A 205 13.47 -15.34 3.93
N THR A 206 13.21 -14.75 2.76
CA THR A 206 12.98 -15.53 1.54
C THR A 206 14.30 -16.00 0.95
N LEU A 207 14.29 -17.20 0.36
CA LEU A 207 15.43 -17.82 -0.31
C LEU A 207 15.05 -18.12 -1.77
N PRO A 208 15.17 -17.14 -2.69
CA PRO A 208 14.67 -17.25 -4.06
C PRO A 208 15.19 -18.48 -4.80
N ASP A 209 16.50 -18.73 -4.76
CA ASP A 209 17.14 -19.86 -5.45
C ASP A 209 16.79 -21.23 -4.86
N ARG A 210 16.16 -21.25 -3.70
CA ARG A 210 15.72 -22.48 -3.00
C ARG A 210 14.21 -22.67 -3.04
N GLY A 211 13.45 -21.68 -3.51
CA GLY A 211 11.98 -21.71 -3.46
C GLY A 211 11.46 -21.90 -2.05
N ALA A 212 12.03 -21.21 -1.07
CA ALA A 212 11.74 -21.44 0.35
C ALA A 212 11.77 -20.14 1.17
N VAL A 213 11.22 -20.20 2.37
CA VAL A 213 11.42 -19.20 3.43
C VAL A 213 12.07 -19.85 4.65
N VAL A 214 12.80 -19.05 5.42
CA VAL A 214 13.37 -19.47 6.71
C VAL A 214 12.96 -18.53 7.82
N VAL A 215 12.87 -19.08 9.04
CA VAL A 215 12.68 -18.32 10.27
C VAL A 215 13.94 -18.44 11.11
N ILE A 216 14.46 -17.29 11.53
CA ILE A 216 15.67 -17.17 12.35
C ILE A 216 15.32 -16.37 13.61
N ASP A 217 15.93 -16.73 14.73
CA ASP A 217 15.79 -15.95 15.95
C ASP A 217 16.59 -14.63 15.85
N ALA A 218 15.88 -13.49 15.91
CA ALA A 218 16.51 -12.18 15.75
C ALA A 218 17.49 -11.87 16.88
N GLN A 219 17.16 -12.31 18.09
CA GLN A 219 18.00 -12.10 19.27
C GLN A 219 19.29 -12.93 19.19
N GLU A 220 19.19 -14.20 18.77
CA GLU A 220 20.34 -15.07 18.61
C GLU A 220 21.31 -14.57 17.54
N LEU A 221 20.81 -13.92 16.48
CA LEU A 221 21.67 -13.26 15.49
C LEU A 221 22.42 -12.06 16.11
N LEU A 222 21.76 -11.23 16.91
CA LEU A 222 22.38 -10.11 17.63
C LEU A 222 23.40 -10.57 18.69
N ASP A 223 23.23 -11.76 19.24
CA ASP A 223 24.14 -12.37 20.22
C ASP A 223 25.43 -12.93 19.60
N ARG A 224 25.53 -12.97 18.27
CA ARG A 224 26.72 -13.50 17.60
C ARG A 224 27.90 -12.55 17.78
N GLU A 225 29.09 -13.13 17.88
CA GLU A 225 30.33 -12.34 17.93
C GLU A 225 30.44 -11.48 16.66
N PRO A 226 30.65 -10.15 16.79
CA PRO A 226 30.86 -9.28 15.65
C PRO A 226 31.97 -9.78 14.73
N GLY A 227 31.72 -9.76 13.43
CA GLY A 227 32.65 -10.28 12.41
C GLY A 227 32.66 -11.80 12.24
N SER A 228 31.92 -12.55 13.07
CA SER A 228 31.64 -13.96 12.78
C SER A 228 30.71 -14.10 11.57
N PHE A 229 30.83 -15.21 10.85
CA PHE A 229 29.99 -15.50 9.68
C PHE A 229 29.66 -17.00 9.59
N ASP A 230 29.41 -17.63 10.74
CA ASP A 230 28.97 -19.03 10.79
C ASP A 230 27.56 -19.17 10.23
N PRO A 231 27.11 -20.40 9.89
CA PRO A 231 25.74 -20.63 9.42
C PRO A 231 24.69 -20.04 10.37
N CYS A 232 23.66 -19.41 9.81
CA CYS A 232 22.54 -18.89 10.58
C CYS A 232 21.84 -20.00 11.37
N PRO A 233 21.40 -19.72 12.61
CA PRO A 233 20.59 -20.64 13.41
C PRO A 233 19.16 -20.66 12.86
N ILE A 234 18.96 -21.38 11.75
CA ILE A 234 17.63 -21.54 11.13
C ILE A 234 16.76 -22.38 12.07
N GLU A 235 15.72 -21.77 12.62
CA GLU A 235 14.76 -22.42 13.50
C GLU A 235 13.69 -23.18 12.71
N ARG A 236 13.26 -22.61 11.57
CA ARG A 236 12.34 -23.24 10.63
C ARG A 236 12.77 -23.00 9.19
N TYR A 237 12.60 -24.04 8.37
CA TYR A 237 12.81 -24.03 6.94
C TYR A 237 11.53 -24.52 6.28
N LEU A 238 10.88 -23.67 5.49
CA LEU A 238 9.62 -23.97 4.82
C LEU A 238 9.81 -23.86 3.30
N PRO A 239 9.90 -25.00 2.58
CA PRO A 239 9.86 -24.96 1.12
C PRO A 239 8.45 -24.55 0.66
N LEU A 240 8.38 -23.63 -0.29
CA LEU A 240 7.13 -23.09 -0.81
C LEU A 240 6.58 -24.01 -1.91
N ALA A 241 5.28 -24.30 -1.83
CA ALA A 241 4.59 -25.16 -2.78
C ALA A 241 3.89 -24.32 -3.86
N VAL A 242 4.01 -24.77 -5.11
CA VAL A 242 3.17 -24.24 -6.21
C VAL A 242 1.99 -25.18 -6.42
N ASP A 243 1.01 -25.08 -5.51
CA ASP A 243 -0.22 -25.89 -5.57
C ASP A 243 -1.31 -25.16 -6.36
N LEU A 244 -1.39 -25.47 -7.67
CA LEU A 244 -2.41 -24.93 -8.56
C LEU A 244 -3.66 -25.82 -8.52
N PRO A 245 -4.86 -25.26 -8.29
CA PRO A 245 -6.08 -26.05 -8.24
C PRO A 245 -6.36 -26.68 -9.62
N ALA A 246 -6.71 -27.97 -9.62
CA ALA A 246 -7.04 -28.70 -10.85
C ALA A 246 -8.37 -28.27 -11.49
N VAL A 247 -9.22 -27.57 -10.73
CA VAL A 247 -10.52 -27.05 -11.17
C VAL A 247 -10.50 -25.53 -11.04
N PRO A 248 -11.09 -24.79 -12.00
CA PRO A 248 -11.15 -23.34 -11.90
C PRO A 248 -11.83 -22.90 -10.60
N VAL A 249 -11.26 -21.87 -9.96
CA VAL A 249 -11.78 -21.33 -8.70
C VAL A 249 -12.81 -20.23 -8.97
N PRO A 250 -13.82 -20.06 -8.10
CA PRO A 250 -14.80 -18.99 -8.29
C PRO A 250 -14.12 -17.62 -8.38
N GLN A 251 -14.54 -16.81 -9.36
CA GLN A 251 -14.18 -15.40 -9.48
C GLN A 251 -15.47 -14.58 -9.59
N SER A 252 -15.61 -13.58 -8.74
CA SER A 252 -16.76 -12.68 -8.72
C SER A 252 -16.67 -11.71 -9.89
N VAL A 253 -17.64 -11.78 -10.80
CA VAL A 253 -17.73 -10.87 -11.95
C VAL A 253 -18.94 -9.95 -11.80
N PRO A 254 -18.75 -8.60 -11.84
CA PRO A 254 -19.84 -7.64 -11.81
C PRO A 254 -20.88 -7.85 -12.92
N ASP A 255 -22.15 -7.61 -12.61
CA ASP A 255 -23.29 -7.86 -13.52
C ASP A 255 -23.15 -7.15 -14.87
N GLU A 256 -22.57 -5.95 -14.88
CA GLU A 256 -22.32 -5.14 -16.09
C GLU A 256 -21.35 -5.79 -17.10
N LEU A 257 -20.51 -6.73 -16.66
CA LEU A 257 -19.58 -7.48 -17.51
C LEU A 257 -20.14 -8.86 -17.88
N ARG A 258 -21.27 -9.28 -17.28
CA ARG A 258 -21.93 -10.52 -17.65
C ARG A 258 -22.64 -10.33 -18.99
N VAL A 259 -22.37 -11.23 -19.93
CA VAL A 259 -23.02 -11.23 -21.25
C VAL A 259 -24.26 -12.13 -21.19
N PRO A 260 -25.49 -11.60 -21.36
CA PRO A 260 -26.69 -12.42 -21.34
C PRO A 260 -26.65 -13.54 -22.39
N GLY A 261 -26.89 -14.78 -21.98
CA GLY A 261 -26.88 -15.95 -22.85
C GLY A 261 -25.51 -16.63 -23.00
N CYS A 262 -24.42 -16.01 -22.53
CA CYS A 262 -23.20 -16.72 -22.21
C CYS A 262 -23.36 -17.36 -20.82
N GLY A 263 -22.82 -18.58 -20.61
CA GLY A 263 -22.78 -19.18 -19.27
C GLY A 263 -22.09 -18.25 -18.28
N GLU A 264 -22.33 -18.43 -16.98
CA GLU A 264 -21.56 -17.71 -15.96
C GLU A 264 -20.07 -17.82 -16.29
N PRO A 265 -19.29 -16.72 -16.16
CA PRO A 265 -17.85 -16.78 -16.39
C PRO A 265 -17.32 -17.97 -15.59
N GLY A 266 -16.83 -18.98 -16.32
CA GLY A 266 -16.18 -20.11 -15.68
C GLY A 266 -15.12 -19.55 -14.75
N GLY A 267 -14.99 -20.12 -13.56
CA GLY A 267 -14.03 -19.66 -12.57
C GLY A 267 -12.65 -19.39 -13.17
N ALA A 268 -11.83 -18.56 -12.51
CA ALA A 268 -10.49 -18.34 -13.01
C ALA A 268 -9.61 -19.56 -12.74
N SER A 269 -8.73 -19.89 -13.67
CA SER A 269 -7.69 -20.88 -13.49
C SER A 269 -6.35 -20.21 -13.69
N ALA A 270 -5.37 -20.57 -12.87
CA ALA A 270 -3.98 -20.29 -13.21
C ALA A 270 -3.61 -21.06 -14.49
N ALA A 271 -2.69 -20.49 -15.27
CA ALA A 271 -2.18 -21.15 -16.46
C ALA A 271 -1.53 -22.50 -16.09
N PRO A 272 -1.85 -23.59 -16.81
CA PRO A 272 -1.27 -24.89 -16.51
C PRO A 272 0.21 -24.91 -16.87
N GLY A 273 1.05 -25.49 -15.99
CA GLY A 273 2.48 -25.57 -16.22
C GLY A 273 3.22 -26.28 -15.11
N ARG A 274 4.53 -26.47 -15.32
CA ARG A 274 5.46 -26.85 -14.26
C ARG A 274 6.22 -25.61 -13.86
N TYR A 275 5.99 -25.16 -12.64
CA TYR A 275 6.60 -23.98 -12.07
C TYR A 275 7.48 -24.38 -10.90
N LEU A 276 8.53 -23.60 -10.68
CA LEU A 276 9.34 -23.66 -9.46
C LEU A 276 9.05 -22.40 -8.67
N ALA A 277 8.93 -22.53 -7.36
CA ALA A 277 8.76 -21.37 -6.51
C ALA A 277 10.04 -20.53 -6.54
N ARG A 278 9.88 -19.22 -6.73
CA ARG A 278 10.94 -18.23 -6.65
C ARG A 278 10.40 -17.00 -5.91
N PRO A 279 10.41 -17.05 -4.56
CA PRO A 279 9.84 -15.97 -3.75
C PRO A 279 10.54 -14.64 -4.00
N ALA A 280 9.78 -13.56 -3.94
CA ALA A 280 10.25 -12.18 -4.04
C ALA A 280 9.62 -11.33 -2.92
N GLY A 281 8.80 -10.34 -3.30
CA GLY A 281 7.97 -9.48 -2.44
C GLY A 281 7.40 -10.15 -1.19
N VAL A 282 7.47 -9.53 -0.02
CA VAL A 282 6.81 -9.99 1.22
C VAL A 282 5.95 -8.89 1.82
N ALA A 283 4.66 -9.17 2.00
CA ALA A 283 3.76 -8.31 2.75
C ALA A 283 3.39 -9.00 4.07
N LEU A 284 3.74 -8.37 5.19
CA LEU A 284 3.31 -8.82 6.51
C LEU A 284 1.98 -8.19 6.89
N LEU A 285 1.08 -9.06 7.36
CA LEU A 285 -0.14 -8.70 8.04
C LEU A 285 -0.02 -9.12 9.50
N ASP A 286 0.17 -8.14 10.38
CA ASP A 286 0.25 -8.37 11.82
C ASP A 286 -0.69 -7.39 12.52
N ASP A 287 -1.90 -7.85 12.83
CA ASP A 287 -2.95 -7.03 13.44
C ASP A 287 -3.42 -7.68 14.74
N ALA A 288 -2.83 -7.22 15.84
CA ALA A 288 -3.15 -7.69 17.17
C ALA A 288 -4.61 -7.42 17.58
N ALA A 289 -5.27 -6.40 17.01
CA ALA A 289 -6.66 -6.07 17.35
C ALA A 289 -7.64 -7.08 16.76
N THR A 290 -7.36 -7.59 15.55
CA THR A 290 -8.16 -8.62 14.88
C THR A 290 -7.64 -10.04 15.14
N GLY A 291 -6.39 -10.18 15.60
CA GLY A 291 -5.69 -11.45 15.77
C GLY A 291 -5.27 -12.10 14.44
N GLU A 292 -5.22 -11.30 13.38
CA GLU A 292 -4.79 -11.73 12.05
C GLU A 292 -3.27 -11.64 11.92
N HIS A 293 -2.64 -12.77 11.56
CA HIS A 293 -1.19 -12.88 11.40
C HIS A 293 -0.87 -13.71 10.16
N HIS A 294 -0.55 -13.03 9.06
CA HIS A 294 -0.20 -13.66 7.78
C HIS A 294 1.03 -13.01 7.14
N ALA A 295 1.76 -13.78 6.33
CA ALA A 295 2.72 -13.24 5.37
C ALA A 295 2.29 -13.64 3.96
N TYR A 296 2.20 -12.68 3.06
CA TYR A 296 1.98 -12.94 1.63
C TYR A 296 3.30 -12.81 0.90
N VAL A 297 3.69 -13.84 0.16
CA VAL A 297 4.96 -13.89 -0.58
C VAL A 297 4.68 -13.95 -2.08
N ALA A 298 5.13 -12.93 -2.81
CA ALA A 298 5.08 -12.88 -4.26
C ALA A 298 6.02 -13.92 -4.89
N ASP A 299 5.73 -14.35 -6.12
CA ASP A 299 6.55 -15.32 -6.84
C ASP A 299 6.85 -14.88 -8.28
N LEU A 300 8.14 -14.81 -8.63
CA LEU A 300 8.63 -14.31 -9.91
C LEU A 300 8.51 -15.31 -11.07
N GLU A 301 8.32 -16.59 -10.77
CA GLU A 301 8.35 -17.69 -11.73
C GLU A 301 7.09 -18.56 -11.73
N ALA A 302 6.26 -18.50 -10.70
CA ALA A 302 5.03 -19.25 -10.54
C ALA A 302 3.79 -18.35 -10.46
N PRO A 303 2.62 -18.83 -10.95
CA PRO A 303 1.37 -18.08 -10.86
C PRO A 303 0.66 -18.29 -9.52
N VAL A 304 1.37 -18.00 -8.44
CA VAL A 304 0.88 -18.04 -7.06
C VAL A 304 1.39 -16.82 -6.29
N ILE A 305 0.61 -16.40 -5.30
CA ILE A 305 1.12 -15.63 -4.17
C ILE A 305 0.97 -16.56 -2.98
N HIS A 306 2.08 -16.94 -2.36
CA HIS A 306 2.06 -17.82 -1.21
C HIS A 306 1.43 -17.08 -0.04
N SER A 307 0.54 -17.74 0.70
CA SER A 307 -0.03 -17.22 1.94
C SER A 307 0.49 -18.08 3.08
N LEU A 308 1.16 -17.46 4.05
CA LEU A 308 1.76 -18.15 5.18
C LEU A 308 1.05 -17.70 6.46
N SER A 309 0.62 -18.64 7.29
CA SER A 309 0.15 -18.33 8.63
C SER A 309 1.36 -17.99 9.51
N THR A 310 1.40 -16.78 10.06
CA THR A 310 2.51 -16.30 10.92
C THR A 310 2.11 -16.16 12.38
N ARG A 311 0.88 -16.59 12.75
CA ARG A 311 0.38 -16.57 14.13
C ARG A 311 1.30 -17.27 15.13
N ASP A 312 1.91 -18.37 14.70
CA ASP A 312 3.03 -19.00 15.39
C ASP A 312 4.20 -19.11 14.41
N PRO A 313 5.20 -18.19 14.45
CA PRO A 313 6.36 -18.26 13.56
C PRO A 313 7.17 -19.57 13.70
N CYS A 314 7.06 -20.26 14.83
CA CYS A 314 7.68 -21.55 15.10
C CYS A 314 6.86 -22.74 14.60
N ALA A 315 5.63 -22.51 14.14
CA ALA A 315 4.79 -23.47 13.44
C ALA A 315 4.31 -22.90 12.10
N ILE A 316 5.13 -22.02 11.49
CA ILE A 316 4.82 -21.38 10.21
C ILE A 316 4.43 -22.42 9.17
N ALA A 317 3.31 -22.18 8.50
CA ALA A 317 2.73 -23.10 7.54
C ALA A 317 2.15 -22.33 6.37
N GLU A 318 2.26 -22.94 5.19
CA GLU A 318 1.63 -22.42 3.98
C GLU A 318 0.14 -22.79 3.96
N GLU A 319 -0.69 -21.79 3.70
CA GLU A 319 -2.13 -21.87 3.49
C GLU A 319 -2.44 -21.85 1.98
N PRO A 320 -3.69 -22.12 1.55
CA PRO A 320 -4.04 -22.06 0.14
C PRO A 320 -3.63 -20.71 -0.50
N PRO A 321 -2.84 -20.72 -1.58
CA PRO A 321 -2.28 -19.48 -2.13
C PRO A 321 -3.35 -18.64 -2.83
N LEU A 322 -3.06 -17.34 -2.99
CA LEU A 322 -3.79 -16.50 -3.95
C LEU A 322 -3.32 -16.83 -5.36
N LEU A 323 -4.22 -16.70 -6.32
CA LEU A 323 -4.03 -17.15 -7.70
C LEU A 323 -4.05 -15.93 -8.61
N PRO A 324 -2.88 -15.34 -8.92
CA PRO A 324 -2.80 -14.29 -9.93
C PRO A 324 -3.23 -14.86 -11.29
N THR A 325 -4.43 -14.48 -11.73
CA THR A 325 -5.00 -14.81 -13.04
C THR A 325 -5.23 -13.53 -13.83
N SER A 326 -5.41 -13.63 -15.15
CA SER A 326 -5.74 -12.45 -15.97
C SER A 326 -7.10 -12.64 -16.63
N PHE A 327 -8.00 -11.68 -16.40
CA PHE A 327 -9.33 -11.66 -16.98
C PHE A 327 -9.29 -11.47 -18.50
N ALA A 328 -8.37 -10.63 -18.98
CA ALA A 328 -8.20 -10.34 -20.41
C ALA A 328 -7.43 -11.45 -21.17
N ASP A 329 -6.53 -12.17 -20.49
CA ASP A 329 -5.71 -13.24 -21.07
C ASP A 329 -5.61 -14.44 -20.10
N PRO A 330 -6.67 -15.27 -19.99
CA PRO A 330 -6.75 -16.33 -18.99
C PRO A 330 -5.67 -17.42 -19.11
N ASP A 331 -5.07 -17.58 -20.29
CA ASP A 331 -4.04 -18.60 -20.55
C ASP A 331 -2.63 -18.12 -20.16
N ARG A 332 -2.47 -16.84 -19.79
CA ARG A 332 -1.18 -16.27 -19.39
C ARG A 332 -0.80 -16.68 -17.98
N ALA A 333 0.41 -17.20 -17.82
CA ALA A 333 1.03 -17.36 -16.51
C ALA A 333 1.38 -15.97 -15.94
N VAL A 334 0.62 -15.53 -14.93
CA VAL A 334 0.82 -14.25 -14.26
C VAL A 334 1.72 -14.46 -13.05
N THR A 335 2.85 -13.78 -13.00
CA THR A 335 3.78 -13.82 -11.85
C THR A 335 3.67 -12.52 -11.06
N THR A 336 4.24 -12.46 -9.86
CA THR A 336 4.22 -11.27 -9.01
C THR A 336 5.62 -10.93 -8.52
N ARG A 337 5.91 -9.65 -8.31
CA ARG A 337 7.24 -9.22 -7.83
C ARG A 337 7.25 -8.49 -6.49
N SER A 338 6.30 -7.58 -6.31
CA SER A 338 6.13 -6.74 -5.14
C SER A 338 4.67 -6.88 -4.72
N ILE A 339 4.46 -6.80 -3.42
CA ILE A 339 3.18 -7.05 -2.78
C ILE A 339 3.07 -6.20 -1.53
N ALA A 340 1.87 -5.69 -1.26
CA ALA A 340 1.54 -5.03 -0.01
C ALA A 340 0.16 -5.47 0.45
N VAL A 341 -0.08 -5.41 1.76
CA VAL A 341 -1.38 -5.65 2.38
C VAL A 341 -1.90 -4.36 3.00
N SER A 342 -3.18 -4.07 2.76
CA SER A 342 -3.81 -2.85 3.26
C SER A 342 -4.07 -2.95 4.76
N PRO A 343 -4.10 -1.81 5.48
CA PRO A 343 -4.82 -1.71 6.74
C PRO A 343 -6.28 -2.15 6.57
N GLN A 344 -6.97 -2.36 7.69
CA GLN A 344 -8.40 -2.61 7.66
C GLN A 344 -9.14 -1.32 7.26
N THR A 345 -10.04 -1.41 6.29
CA THR A 345 -10.90 -0.30 5.87
C THR A 345 -12.00 -0.02 6.89
N HIS A 346 -12.68 1.13 6.78
CA HIS A 346 -13.75 1.51 7.72
C HIS A 346 -14.92 0.51 7.74
N ASP A 347 -15.13 -0.24 6.65
CA ASP A 347 -16.13 -1.30 6.53
C ASP A 347 -15.58 -2.71 6.90
N GLY A 348 -14.38 -2.77 7.47
CA GLY A 348 -13.79 -4.00 8.00
C GLY A 348 -13.09 -4.88 6.96
N ARG A 349 -12.89 -4.39 5.74
CA ARG A 349 -12.28 -5.16 4.64
C ARG A 349 -10.77 -5.01 4.60
N ARG A 350 -10.12 -5.93 3.90
CA ARG A 350 -8.67 -5.96 3.73
C ARG A 350 -8.29 -6.46 2.35
N PHE A 351 -7.24 -5.86 1.79
CA PHE A 351 -6.83 -6.12 0.43
C PHE A 351 -5.33 -6.37 0.30
N VAL A 352 -4.96 -7.29 -0.58
CA VAL A 352 -3.57 -7.49 -1.01
C VAL A 352 -3.42 -6.92 -2.41
N TYR A 353 -2.42 -6.07 -2.60
CA TYR A 353 -2.07 -5.47 -3.87
C TYR A 353 -0.78 -6.10 -4.36
N ALA A 354 -0.75 -6.60 -5.59
CA ALA A 354 0.42 -7.27 -6.15
C ALA A 354 0.75 -6.77 -7.55
N VAL A 355 2.03 -6.54 -7.81
CA VAL A 355 2.53 -6.05 -9.09
C VAL A 355 2.79 -7.21 -10.05
N ASP A 356 2.19 -7.16 -11.24
CA ASP A 356 2.41 -8.08 -12.36
C ASP A 356 3.51 -7.54 -13.29
N PRO A 357 4.77 -7.99 -13.16
CA PRO A 357 5.87 -7.45 -13.94
C PRO A 357 5.77 -7.80 -15.43
N ARG A 358 5.05 -8.88 -15.80
CA ARG A 358 4.92 -9.33 -17.20
C ARG A 358 3.73 -8.69 -17.90
N GLY A 359 2.73 -8.24 -17.15
CA GLY A 359 1.55 -7.50 -17.61
C GLY A 359 1.77 -5.99 -17.70
N GLY A 360 2.97 -5.54 -18.07
CA GLY A 360 3.32 -4.13 -18.19
C GLY A 360 3.50 -3.40 -16.85
N GLY A 361 3.72 -4.11 -15.74
CA GLY A 361 3.78 -3.50 -14.41
C GLY A 361 2.42 -2.99 -13.94
N SER A 362 1.35 -3.73 -14.23
CA SER A 362 0.02 -3.43 -13.71
C SER A 362 -0.17 -4.01 -12.31
N VAL A 363 -1.12 -3.47 -11.55
CA VAL A 363 -1.41 -3.90 -10.17
C VAL A 363 -2.69 -4.73 -10.14
N MET A 364 -2.63 -5.86 -9.45
CA MET A 364 -3.76 -6.73 -9.10
C MET A 364 -4.21 -6.45 -7.67
N VAL A 365 -5.49 -6.64 -7.39
CA VAL A 365 -6.05 -6.51 -6.04
C VAL A 365 -6.77 -7.79 -5.67
N PHE A 366 -6.54 -8.30 -4.48
CA PHE A 366 -7.22 -9.47 -3.91
C PHE A 366 -7.95 -9.04 -2.64
N ASP A 367 -9.21 -9.48 -2.46
CA ASP A 367 -9.92 -9.30 -1.20
C ASP A 367 -9.55 -10.46 -0.27
N VAL A 368 -8.79 -10.14 0.77
CA VAL A 368 -8.32 -11.09 1.79
C VAL A 368 -9.04 -10.89 3.12
N THR A 369 -10.21 -10.25 3.10
CA THR A 369 -11.05 -10.08 4.29
C THR A 369 -11.33 -11.44 4.92
N PRO A 370 -11.20 -11.61 6.25
CA PRO A 370 -11.45 -12.89 6.91
C PRO A 370 -12.79 -13.51 6.52
N GLY A 371 -12.77 -14.81 6.24
CA GLY A 371 -13.96 -15.57 5.83
C GLY A 371 -14.33 -15.47 4.34
N ARG A 372 -13.61 -14.66 3.54
CA ARG A 372 -13.70 -14.73 2.07
C ARG A 372 -12.95 -15.96 1.56
N SER A 373 -13.53 -16.62 0.55
CA SER A 373 -12.95 -17.80 -0.10
C SER A 373 -12.44 -17.53 -1.51
N GLU A 374 -12.66 -16.32 -2.03
CA GLU A 374 -12.21 -15.93 -3.36
C GLU A 374 -10.70 -15.68 -3.33
N ARG A 375 -9.96 -16.35 -4.21
CA ARG A 375 -8.49 -16.31 -4.24
C ARG A 375 -7.95 -15.64 -5.50
N THR A 376 -8.82 -15.06 -6.30
CA THR A 376 -8.52 -14.46 -7.60
C THR A 376 -8.51 -12.95 -7.51
N PRO A 377 -7.88 -12.23 -8.46
CA PRO A 377 -7.95 -10.78 -8.50
C PRO A 377 -9.40 -10.30 -8.62
N LEU A 378 -9.70 -9.22 -7.90
CA LEU A 378 -10.98 -8.52 -7.93
C LEU A 378 -11.25 -7.98 -9.34
N VAL A 379 -12.38 -8.39 -9.90
CA VAL A 379 -12.92 -7.79 -11.12
C VAL A 379 -13.71 -6.55 -10.71
N ARG A 380 -13.17 -5.37 -10.99
CA ARG A 380 -13.71 -4.11 -10.48
C ARG A 380 -15.05 -3.78 -11.15
N ALA A 381 -16.00 -3.30 -10.34
CA ALA A 381 -17.25 -2.74 -10.86
C ALA A 381 -16.96 -1.50 -11.73
N ARG A 382 -17.93 -1.15 -12.59
CA ARG A 382 -17.88 -0.03 -13.55
C ARG A 382 -16.73 -0.08 -14.56
N SER A 383 -16.08 -1.24 -14.72
CA SER A 383 -14.98 -1.44 -15.68
C SER A 383 -15.45 -1.31 -17.13
N ARG A 384 -16.74 -1.47 -17.43
CA ARG A 384 -17.27 -1.20 -18.78
C ARG A 384 -17.05 0.26 -19.21
N GLY A 385 -16.97 1.20 -18.26
CA GLY A 385 -16.67 2.61 -18.50
C GLY A 385 -15.19 2.90 -18.80
N GLN A 386 -14.31 1.92 -18.59
CA GLN A 386 -12.86 2.05 -18.78
C GLN A 386 -12.36 0.98 -19.78
N PRO A 387 -12.76 1.06 -21.06
CA PRO A 387 -12.54 -0.03 -22.03
C PRO A 387 -11.06 -0.28 -22.38
N PHE A 388 -10.16 0.62 -21.98
CA PHE A 388 -8.72 0.51 -22.25
C PHE A 388 -7.93 -0.03 -21.04
N GLU A 389 -8.60 -0.32 -19.93
CA GLU A 389 -8.00 -0.91 -18.74
C GLU A 389 -8.65 -2.29 -18.50
N PRO A 390 -7.86 -3.37 -18.30
CA PRO A 390 -8.43 -4.66 -17.96
C PRO A 390 -9.23 -4.59 -16.64
N PRO A 391 -10.41 -5.23 -16.54
CA PRO A 391 -11.26 -5.13 -15.35
C PRO A 391 -10.60 -5.52 -14.02
N ASP A 392 -9.59 -6.40 -14.08
CA ASP A 392 -8.87 -6.97 -12.95
C ASP A 392 -7.43 -6.43 -12.80
N ARG A 393 -7.10 -5.32 -13.48
CA ARG A 393 -5.77 -4.68 -13.42
C ARG A 393 -5.86 -3.18 -13.34
N ILE A 394 -5.11 -2.59 -12.42
CA ILE A 394 -4.85 -1.14 -12.43
C ILE A 394 -3.62 -0.89 -13.30
N ALA A 395 -3.81 -0.12 -14.37
CA ALA A 395 -2.75 0.24 -15.30
C ALA A 395 -2.31 1.70 -15.08
N PHE A 396 -1.05 1.97 -15.39
CA PHE A 396 -0.43 3.28 -15.24
C PHE A 396 0.28 3.67 -16.54
N ASP A 397 0.65 4.95 -16.66
CA ASP A 397 1.41 5.47 -17.79
C ASP A 397 2.85 4.92 -17.84
N ALA A 398 3.32 4.32 -16.75
CA ALA A 398 4.63 3.68 -16.62
C ALA A 398 4.53 2.45 -15.68
N PRO A 399 5.32 1.38 -15.89
CA PRO A 399 5.26 0.17 -15.06
C PRO A 399 5.43 0.41 -13.56
N ALA A 400 4.46 -0.05 -12.76
CA ALA A 400 4.54 -0.06 -11.29
C ALA A 400 5.69 -0.95 -10.83
N GLN A 401 6.62 -0.42 -10.04
CA GLN A 401 7.75 -1.12 -9.43
C GLN A 401 7.39 -1.69 -8.07
N ASP A 402 6.70 -0.90 -7.26
CA ASP A 402 6.39 -1.22 -5.88
C ASP A 402 5.07 -0.59 -5.43
N VAL A 403 4.48 -1.10 -4.36
CA VAL A 403 3.23 -0.62 -3.79
C VAL A 403 3.32 -0.60 -2.26
N THR A 404 2.82 0.46 -1.64
CA THR A 404 2.68 0.57 -0.19
C THR A 404 1.37 1.25 0.17
N PHE A 405 0.96 1.20 1.43
CA PHE A 405 -0.27 1.85 1.90
C PHE A 405 0.03 3.03 2.82
N VAL A 406 -0.80 4.06 2.69
CA VAL A 406 -0.82 5.20 3.59
C VAL A 406 -2.22 5.31 4.15
N LEU A 407 -2.32 5.22 5.48
CA LEU A 407 -3.49 5.67 6.23
C LEU A 407 -3.24 7.11 6.64
N ARG A 408 -4.08 8.03 6.18
CA ARG A 408 -4.03 9.43 6.59
C ARG A 408 -5.37 9.83 7.15
N ASP A 409 -5.36 10.21 8.42
CA ASP A 409 -6.51 10.77 9.11
C ASP A 409 -6.20 12.19 9.57
N THR A 410 -7.21 13.06 9.49
CA THR A 410 -7.20 14.36 10.12
C THR A 410 -8.31 14.32 11.15
N ALA A 411 -7.92 14.14 12.43
CA ALA A 411 -8.90 14.05 13.51
C ALA A 411 -9.72 15.34 13.59
N VAL A 412 -11.04 15.17 13.76
CA VAL A 412 -12.00 16.27 13.80
C VAL A 412 -12.39 16.52 15.24
N ALA A 413 -12.07 17.72 15.74
CA ALA A 413 -12.49 18.13 17.08
C ALA A 413 -14.01 18.35 17.11
N ASP A 414 -14.69 17.62 17.98
CA ASP A 414 -16.09 17.87 18.29
C ASP A 414 -16.20 19.26 18.96
N PRO A 415 -16.97 20.21 18.40
CA PRO A 415 -16.97 21.59 18.85
C PRO A 415 -17.58 21.77 20.24
N ASP A 416 -18.43 20.84 20.69
CA ASP A 416 -19.11 20.91 21.98
C ASP A 416 -18.25 20.31 23.11
N THR A 417 -17.54 19.21 22.81
CA THR A 417 -16.75 18.47 23.79
C THR A 417 -15.25 18.76 23.73
N GLY A 418 -14.76 19.31 22.61
CA GLY A 418 -13.35 19.46 22.30
C GLY A 418 -12.62 18.14 22.02
N VAL A 419 -13.32 17.00 22.04
CA VAL A 419 -12.73 15.66 21.83
C VAL A 419 -12.51 15.44 20.34
N ALA A 420 -11.26 15.16 19.97
CA ALA A 420 -10.91 14.79 18.61
C ALA A 420 -11.44 13.39 18.28
N ARG A 421 -12.12 13.26 17.14
CA ARG A 421 -12.60 12.00 16.59
C ARG A 421 -11.81 11.63 15.34
N SER A 422 -11.37 10.39 15.28
CA SER A 422 -10.68 9.81 14.12
C SER A 422 -11.63 9.09 13.18
N ALA A 423 -11.19 8.83 11.95
CA ALA A 423 -11.91 8.08 10.92
C ALA A 423 -13.33 8.63 10.61
N VAL A 424 -13.46 9.96 10.63
CA VAL A 424 -14.74 10.63 10.36
C VAL A 424 -15.02 10.68 8.85
N LEU A 425 -16.02 9.91 8.41
CA LEU A 425 -16.53 9.93 7.04
C LEU A 425 -17.25 11.25 6.73
N CYS A 426 -17.09 11.73 5.51
CA CYS A 426 -17.87 12.87 5.03
C CYS A 426 -19.33 12.48 4.79
N ASP A 427 -20.26 13.27 5.33
CA ASP A 427 -21.69 13.07 5.13
C ASP A 427 -22.23 14.22 4.27
N PRO A 428 -22.74 13.97 3.05
CA PRO A 428 -23.25 15.02 2.17
C PRO A 428 -24.65 15.51 2.56
N ALA A 429 -25.36 14.91 3.53
CA ALA A 429 -26.77 15.21 3.79
C ALA A 429 -27.01 16.69 4.18
N PRO A 430 -27.74 17.49 3.38
CA PRO A 430 -27.91 18.92 3.66
C PRO A 430 -28.58 19.25 4.99
N SER A 431 -29.40 18.33 5.50
CA SER A 431 -30.11 18.47 6.77
C SER A 431 -29.25 18.21 8.00
N LEU A 432 -28.02 17.71 7.83
CA LEU A 432 -27.14 17.42 8.96
C LEU A 432 -26.67 18.74 9.61
N PRO A 433 -26.74 18.88 10.94
CA PRO A 433 -26.25 20.07 11.63
C PRO A 433 -24.77 20.35 11.32
N PRO A 434 -24.36 21.61 11.04
CA PRO A 434 -22.99 21.96 10.66
C PRO A 434 -21.91 21.51 11.65
N GLU A 435 -22.25 21.42 12.93
CA GLU A 435 -21.40 20.98 14.03
C GLU A 435 -21.18 19.46 14.09
N SER A 436 -21.95 18.69 13.32
CA SER A 436 -21.84 17.23 13.31
C SER A 436 -20.50 16.81 12.69
N PRO A 437 -19.82 15.77 13.20
CA PRO A 437 -18.50 15.36 12.69
C PRO A 437 -18.44 15.19 11.16
N GLY A 438 -19.43 14.53 10.56
CA GLY A 438 -19.47 14.33 9.10
C GLY A 438 -19.77 15.61 8.30
N ALA A 439 -20.36 16.64 8.91
CA ALA A 439 -20.57 17.94 8.30
C ALA A 439 -19.31 18.82 8.35
N LEU A 440 -18.50 18.70 9.40
CA LEU A 440 -17.26 19.47 9.59
C LEU A 440 -16.19 19.18 8.53
N VAL A 441 -16.31 18.05 7.84
CA VAL A 441 -15.37 17.61 6.79
C VAL A 441 -15.91 17.83 5.38
N ARG A 442 -17.02 18.56 5.22
CA ARG A 442 -17.57 18.95 3.91
C ARG A 442 -16.66 19.94 3.19
N PRO A 443 -16.76 20.03 1.85
CA PRO A 443 -16.04 21.06 1.11
C PRO A 443 -16.55 22.45 1.52
N SER A 444 -15.64 23.41 1.64
CA SER A 444 -16.03 24.83 1.66
C SER A 444 -16.36 25.31 0.24
N GLY A 445 -17.15 26.38 0.12
CA GLY A 445 -17.55 26.92 -1.20
C GLY A 445 -16.38 27.42 -2.08
N ASP A 446 -15.23 27.75 -1.48
CA ASP A 446 -13.97 28.08 -2.16
C ASP A 446 -13.01 26.87 -2.27
N PHE A 447 -13.50 25.70 -1.86
CA PHE A 447 -12.79 24.45 -1.63
C PHE A 447 -11.65 24.54 -0.61
N GLY A 448 -11.33 25.69 -0.02
CA GLY A 448 -10.20 25.93 0.88
C GLY A 448 -9.98 24.84 1.94
N SER A 449 -11.06 24.21 2.39
CA SER A 449 -11.11 23.03 3.25
C SER A 449 -12.00 21.92 2.67
N GLY A 450 -11.81 20.70 3.15
CA GLY A 450 -12.65 19.54 2.81
C GLY A 450 -12.17 18.78 1.57
N PRO A 451 -13.04 17.94 0.97
CA PRO A 451 -12.65 16.92 0.00
C PRO A 451 -11.99 17.52 -1.25
N ARG A 452 -10.74 17.12 -1.49
CA ARG A 452 -9.98 17.51 -2.69
C ARG A 452 -9.14 16.34 -3.19
N PRO A 453 -8.77 16.31 -4.49
CA PRO A 453 -7.91 15.26 -5.02
C PRO A 453 -6.56 15.17 -4.30
N GLY A 454 -6.01 16.30 -3.85
CA GLY A 454 -4.76 16.33 -3.07
C GLY A 454 -4.94 16.17 -1.56
N ASP A 455 -6.18 16.22 -1.03
CA ASP A 455 -6.44 15.97 0.38
C ASP A 455 -6.83 14.50 0.54
N LEU A 456 -5.88 13.71 1.06
CA LEU A 456 -5.99 12.26 1.13
C LEU A 456 -6.46 11.90 2.54
N ARG A 457 -7.77 11.70 2.75
CA ARG A 457 -8.34 11.23 4.02
C ARG A 457 -8.88 9.81 3.87
N GLY A 458 -8.30 8.88 4.61
CA GLY A 458 -8.57 7.45 4.54
C GLY A 458 -7.35 6.62 4.14
N ILE A 459 -7.58 5.51 3.46
CA ILE A 459 -6.54 4.55 3.07
C ILE A 459 -6.31 4.64 1.56
N PHE A 460 -5.03 4.81 1.21
CA PHE A 460 -4.59 4.93 -0.17
C PHE A 460 -3.40 4.02 -0.43
N ALA A 461 -3.34 3.40 -1.60
CA ALA A 461 -2.14 2.72 -2.04
C ALA A 461 -1.28 3.71 -2.82
N PHE A 462 -0.01 3.83 -2.48
CA PHE A 462 0.98 4.58 -3.24
C PHE A 462 1.79 3.59 -4.07
N VAL A 463 1.89 3.87 -5.37
CA VAL A 463 2.56 3.01 -6.33
C VAL A 463 3.76 3.75 -6.91
N ALA A 464 4.95 3.23 -6.68
CA ALA A 464 6.17 3.74 -7.29
C ALA A 464 6.27 3.24 -8.73
N LEU A 465 6.47 4.14 -9.69
CA LEU A 465 6.61 3.80 -11.11
C LEU A 465 8.09 3.84 -11.52
N ASP A 466 8.48 3.10 -12.58
CA ASP A 466 9.86 3.16 -13.09
C ASP A 466 10.27 4.52 -13.65
N SER A 467 9.30 5.38 -13.94
CA SER A 467 9.50 6.77 -14.31
C SER A 467 9.99 7.64 -13.15
N GLY A 468 9.98 7.12 -11.91
CA GLY A 468 10.26 7.86 -10.68
C GLY A 468 9.07 8.68 -10.17
N GLN A 469 7.90 8.54 -10.79
CA GLN A 469 6.66 9.17 -10.33
C GLN A 469 5.92 8.25 -9.35
N LEU A 470 5.09 8.87 -8.50
CA LEU A 470 4.15 8.15 -7.64
C LEU A 470 2.74 8.27 -8.23
N ALA A 471 2.04 7.14 -8.29
CA ALA A 471 0.60 7.11 -8.51
C ALA A 471 -0.10 6.77 -7.20
N THR A 472 -1.34 7.22 -7.05
CA THR A 472 -2.18 6.92 -5.88
C THR A 472 -3.36 6.07 -6.34
N ILE A 473 -3.74 5.06 -5.58
CA ILE A 473 -4.95 4.27 -5.77
C ILE A 473 -5.87 4.53 -4.58
N ASP A 474 -7.14 4.79 -4.85
CA ASP A 474 -8.18 4.89 -3.82
C ASP A 474 -8.49 3.49 -3.27
N VAL A 475 -8.32 3.27 -1.97
CA VAL A 475 -8.67 1.99 -1.31
C VAL A 475 -9.93 2.20 -0.47
N ASP A 476 -9.86 3.17 0.42
CA ASP A 476 -10.97 3.60 1.28
C ASP A 476 -10.89 5.12 1.46
N ASP A 477 -11.54 5.87 0.56
CA ASP A 477 -11.60 7.32 0.62
C ASP A 477 -12.78 7.76 1.49
N TRP A 478 -12.48 8.30 2.66
CA TRP A 478 -13.49 8.72 3.64
C TRP A 478 -14.28 9.95 3.20
N ASP A 479 -13.81 10.65 2.17
CA ASP A 479 -14.48 11.79 1.58
C ASP A 479 -15.30 11.41 0.33
N ALA A 480 -15.27 10.14 -0.10
CA ALA A 480 -15.92 9.67 -1.33
C ALA A 480 -17.40 10.06 -1.43
N ALA A 481 -18.14 10.00 -0.31
CA ALA A 481 -19.56 10.35 -0.28
C ALA A 481 -19.84 11.84 -0.54
N CYS A 482 -18.85 12.72 -0.39
CA CYS A 482 -18.95 14.15 -0.71
C CYS A 482 -18.29 14.51 -2.05
N ARG A 483 -17.59 13.56 -2.70
CA ARG A 483 -16.94 13.70 -4.01
C ARG A 483 -17.90 13.33 -5.15
N ARG A 484 -18.84 14.23 -5.46
CA ARG A 484 -20.02 13.92 -6.29
C ARG A 484 -20.71 15.17 -6.87
N PRO A 485 -21.68 15.00 -7.81
CA PRO A 485 -22.50 16.09 -8.33
C PRO A 485 -23.34 16.79 -7.26
N VAL A 486 -23.62 18.09 -7.48
CA VAL A 486 -24.49 18.89 -6.58
C VAL A 486 -25.95 18.45 -6.66
N ALA A 487 -26.44 18.11 -7.86
CA ALA A 487 -27.80 17.66 -8.00
C ALA A 487 -27.96 16.22 -7.46
N ALA A 488 -29.11 15.95 -6.86
CA ALA A 488 -29.46 14.63 -6.35
C ALA A 488 -30.25 13.84 -7.40
N ASN A 489 -30.02 12.53 -7.46
CA ASN A 489 -30.75 11.63 -8.36
C ASN A 489 -31.40 10.44 -7.60
N PRO A 490 -32.69 10.52 -7.23
CA PRO A 490 -33.36 9.45 -6.50
C PRO A 490 -33.66 8.21 -7.36
N ALA A 491 -33.36 8.22 -8.66
CA ALA A 491 -33.60 7.08 -9.54
C ALA A 491 -32.59 5.94 -9.26
N ALA A 492 -32.99 4.70 -9.56
CA ALA A 492 -32.14 3.52 -9.39
C ALA A 492 -30.95 3.45 -10.37
N ALA A 493 -30.89 4.33 -11.36
CA ALA A 493 -29.80 4.42 -12.33
C ALA A 493 -29.12 5.78 -12.24
N GLU A 494 -27.79 5.79 -12.32
CA GLU A 494 -27.00 7.01 -12.37
C GLU A 494 -27.32 7.77 -13.67
N ASP A 495 -27.42 9.08 -13.58
CA ASP A 495 -27.56 9.96 -14.72
C ASP A 495 -26.67 11.20 -14.53
N SER A 496 -26.64 12.09 -15.52
CA SER A 496 -25.82 13.30 -15.45
C SER A 496 -26.29 14.32 -14.41
N ARG A 497 -27.34 14.04 -13.64
CA ARG A 497 -27.87 14.90 -12.59
C ARG A 497 -27.48 14.41 -11.20
N GLY A 498 -26.91 13.23 -11.02
CA GLY A 498 -26.56 12.76 -9.67
C GLY A 498 -26.36 11.26 -9.57
N CYS A 499 -26.04 10.80 -8.36
CA CYS A 499 -25.72 9.39 -8.12
C CYS A 499 -27.00 8.57 -8.03
N ALA A 500 -26.94 7.31 -8.44
CA ALA A 500 -28.09 6.42 -8.32
C ALA A 500 -28.52 6.26 -6.85
N GLY A 501 -29.81 6.41 -6.58
CA GLY A 501 -30.41 6.14 -5.27
C GLY A 501 -30.21 7.25 -4.24
N ASP A 502 -30.01 8.48 -4.69
CA ASP A 502 -29.85 9.62 -3.78
C ASP A 502 -31.12 9.93 -2.99
N PRO A 503 -30.99 10.55 -1.81
CA PRO A 503 -32.14 11.09 -1.11
C PRO A 503 -32.82 12.17 -1.97
N ASP A 504 -34.15 12.27 -1.84
CA ASP A 504 -34.95 13.27 -2.57
C ASP A 504 -34.83 14.66 -1.93
N VAL A 505 -33.64 15.25 -2.03
CA VAL A 505 -33.29 16.58 -1.49
C VAL A 505 -33.16 17.65 -2.57
N GLY A 506 -33.31 17.28 -3.84
CA GLY A 506 -33.11 18.15 -5.00
C GLY A 506 -31.64 18.46 -5.27
N GLU A 507 -31.00 19.20 -4.35
CA GLU A 507 -29.59 19.58 -4.42
C GLU A 507 -28.89 19.37 -3.07
N PHE A 508 -27.63 18.97 -3.12
CA PHE A 508 -26.76 18.83 -1.97
C PHE A 508 -26.23 20.21 -1.53
N VAL A 509 -27.13 21.12 -1.14
CA VAL A 509 -26.82 22.47 -0.68
C VAL A 509 -27.40 22.74 0.70
N ASP A 510 -26.65 23.40 1.56
CA ASP A 510 -27.11 23.77 2.90
C ASP A 510 -28.15 24.91 2.89
N ALA A 511 -28.60 25.33 4.07
CA ALA A 511 -29.58 26.40 4.23
C ALA A 511 -29.12 27.75 3.65
N ASP A 512 -27.81 27.99 3.58
CA ASP A 512 -27.19 29.20 3.02
C ASP A 512 -26.88 29.06 1.52
N ARG A 513 -27.29 27.93 0.91
CA ARG A 513 -27.05 27.53 -0.48
C ARG A 513 -25.58 27.32 -0.83
N ASN A 514 -24.76 26.95 0.14
CA ASN A 514 -23.42 26.45 -0.12
C ASN A 514 -23.51 24.96 -0.46
N ALA A 515 -22.72 24.52 -1.43
CA ALA A 515 -22.63 23.10 -1.76
C ALA A 515 -22.00 22.32 -0.60
N THR A 516 -22.66 21.23 -0.20
CA THR A 516 -22.18 20.27 0.80
C THR A 516 -21.33 19.15 0.17
N VAL A 517 -21.13 19.22 -1.15
CA VAL A 517 -20.40 18.28 -1.99
C VAL A 517 -19.52 19.04 -2.98
N THR A 518 -18.57 18.37 -3.61
CA THR A 518 -17.60 19.03 -4.49
C THR A 518 -18.16 19.49 -5.83
N GLY A 519 -19.33 18.99 -6.23
CA GLY A 519 -19.99 19.33 -7.48
C GLY A 519 -19.37 18.70 -8.73
N GLU A 520 -18.67 17.57 -8.57
CA GLU A 520 -18.08 16.84 -9.69
C GLU A 520 -19.11 16.35 -10.71
N GLU A 521 -18.70 16.20 -11.97
CA GLU A 521 -19.62 15.86 -13.06
C GLU A 521 -20.19 14.42 -12.97
N SER A 522 -19.60 13.55 -12.14
CA SER A 522 -20.03 12.16 -12.00
C SER A 522 -19.72 11.61 -10.62
N CYS A 523 -20.45 10.59 -10.22
CA CYS A 523 -20.23 9.82 -8.99
C CYS A 523 -19.16 8.74 -9.18
N GLN A 524 -18.54 8.71 -10.36
CA GLN A 524 -17.55 7.71 -10.76
C GLN A 524 -16.12 8.24 -10.66
N ILE A 525 -15.94 9.46 -10.17
CA ILE A 525 -14.61 10.06 -10.05
C ILE A 525 -13.79 9.37 -8.95
N VAL A 526 -14.43 9.03 -7.83
CA VAL A 526 -13.80 8.30 -6.73
C VAL A 526 -14.42 6.91 -6.67
N GLN A 527 -13.59 5.90 -6.93
CA GLN A 527 -13.99 4.50 -6.87
C GLN A 527 -12.86 3.70 -6.22
N PRO A 528 -13.18 2.78 -5.30
CA PRO A 528 -12.18 1.88 -4.75
C PRO A 528 -11.45 1.10 -5.85
N HIS A 529 -10.16 0.88 -5.65
CA HIS A 529 -9.26 0.15 -6.53
C HIS A 529 -9.10 0.79 -7.92
N ARG A 530 -9.14 2.12 -8.00
CA ARG A 530 -8.82 2.91 -9.20
C ARG A 530 -7.69 3.89 -8.93
N ALA A 531 -6.90 4.18 -9.97
CA ALA A 531 -5.92 5.26 -9.91
C ALA A 531 -6.64 6.60 -9.64
N ARG A 532 -6.22 7.28 -8.59
CA ARG A 532 -6.78 8.56 -8.15
C ARG A 532 -6.47 9.64 -9.18
N ALA A 533 -7.46 10.48 -9.45
CA ALA A 533 -7.24 11.64 -10.30
C ALA A 533 -6.46 12.74 -9.56
N ALA A 534 -5.54 13.40 -10.25
CA ALA A 534 -4.80 14.53 -9.70
C ALA A 534 -5.60 15.84 -9.65
N SER A 535 -6.88 15.83 -10.04
CA SER A 535 -7.69 17.04 -10.23
C SER A 535 -9.18 16.77 -10.05
N VAL A 536 -9.91 17.79 -9.64
CA VAL A 536 -11.38 17.77 -9.61
C VAL A 536 -11.87 17.83 -11.05
N PHE A 537 -12.85 17.00 -11.41
CA PHE A 537 -13.48 17.04 -12.72
C PHE A 537 -14.70 17.96 -12.69
N LEU A 538 -14.46 19.24 -12.97
CA LEU A 538 -15.49 20.27 -13.14
C LEU A 538 -15.49 20.80 -14.57
N GLY A 539 -16.68 21.09 -15.10
CA GLY A 539 -16.88 21.80 -16.35
C GLY A 539 -16.72 23.32 -16.26
N GLU A 540 -16.18 23.86 -15.16
CA GLU A 540 -16.17 25.30 -14.90
C GLU A 540 -14.93 26.03 -15.46
N PRO A 541 -15.09 27.12 -16.25
CA PRO A 541 -13.97 27.83 -16.87
C PRO A 541 -13.01 28.49 -15.87
N SER A 542 -13.51 28.88 -14.68
CA SER A 542 -12.77 29.58 -13.63
C SER A 542 -11.65 28.74 -13.00
N ILE A 543 -11.77 27.41 -13.05
CA ILE A 543 -10.80 26.44 -12.49
C ILE A 543 -10.02 25.72 -13.62
N GLY A 544 -10.28 26.16 -14.87
CA GLY A 544 -9.89 25.48 -16.11
C GLY A 544 -10.76 24.25 -16.30
N GLY A 545 -11.64 24.23 -17.31
CA GLY A 545 -12.53 23.08 -17.55
C GLY A 545 -11.72 21.78 -17.69
N ARG A 546 -11.80 20.92 -16.68
CA ARG A 546 -11.07 19.64 -16.58
C ARG A 546 -11.96 18.44 -16.88
N ALA A 547 -13.26 18.65 -16.93
CA ALA A 547 -14.19 17.67 -17.47
C ALA A 547 -13.84 17.33 -18.94
N PRO A 548 -13.93 16.04 -19.34
CA PRO A 548 -13.75 15.66 -20.73
C PRO A 548 -14.64 16.50 -21.65
N SER A 549 -14.00 17.23 -22.58
CA SER A 549 -14.69 18.09 -23.53
C SER A 549 -14.23 17.79 -24.95
N LEU A 550 -15.16 17.96 -25.89
CA LEU A 550 -14.86 17.83 -27.31
C LEU A 550 -13.99 19.02 -27.74
N ARG A 551 -12.69 18.78 -28.01
CA ARG A 551 -11.78 19.80 -28.56
C ARG A 551 -12.27 20.37 -29.90
N THR A 552 -12.91 19.52 -30.70
CA THR A 552 -13.62 19.92 -31.92
C THR A 552 -14.91 19.13 -32.03
N ARG A 553 -15.92 19.70 -32.70
CA ARG A 553 -17.14 18.94 -32.99
C ARG A 553 -16.80 17.79 -33.96
N PRO A 554 -17.23 16.55 -33.67
CA PRO A 554 -17.04 15.44 -34.58
C PRO A 554 -17.60 15.75 -35.97
N LYS A 555 -16.91 15.30 -37.02
CA LYS A 555 -17.41 15.42 -38.39
C LYS A 555 -18.50 14.38 -38.61
N VAL A 556 -19.66 14.82 -39.08
CA VAL A 556 -20.73 13.92 -39.50
C VAL A 556 -20.40 13.41 -40.90
N VAL A 557 -20.30 12.09 -41.07
CA VAL A 557 -20.07 11.44 -42.36
C VAL A 557 -21.26 10.57 -42.71
N SER A 558 -21.63 10.57 -43.99
CA SER A 558 -22.61 9.63 -44.54
C SER A 558 -22.06 8.19 -44.54
N SER A 559 -22.94 7.20 -44.71
CA SER A 559 -22.55 5.79 -44.86
C SER A 559 -21.61 5.52 -46.04
N SER A 560 -21.58 6.43 -47.04
CA SER A 560 -20.64 6.39 -48.16
C SER A 560 -19.32 7.13 -47.90
N GLY A 561 -19.05 7.56 -46.66
CA GLY A 561 -17.82 8.26 -46.27
C GLY A 561 -17.76 9.75 -46.65
N ARG A 562 -18.81 10.31 -47.26
CA ARG A 562 -18.87 11.75 -47.61
C ARG A 562 -19.14 12.58 -46.36
N THR A 563 -18.29 13.57 -46.08
CA THR A 563 -18.52 14.58 -45.03
C THR A 563 -19.80 15.34 -45.32
N LEU A 564 -20.70 15.40 -44.35
CA LEU A 564 -21.95 16.14 -44.46
C LEU A 564 -21.73 17.57 -43.92
N PRO A 565 -22.13 18.62 -44.68
CA PRO A 565 -22.04 19.98 -44.17
C PRO A 565 -22.97 20.15 -42.97
N THR A 566 -22.54 20.85 -41.93
CA THR A 566 -23.34 21.13 -40.73
C THR A 566 -23.50 22.64 -40.48
N ASP A 567 -23.26 23.44 -41.52
CA ASP A 567 -23.29 24.91 -41.50
C ASP A 567 -24.68 25.46 -41.85
N GLY A 568 -24.79 26.79 -41.97
CA GLY A 568 -26.06 27.48 -42.26
C GLY A 568 -26.60 27.30 -43.69
N SER A 569 -25.88 26.60 -44.56
CA SER A 569 -26.26 26.38 -45.97
C SER A 569 -27.52 25.52 -46.11
N GLU A 570 -28.15 25.53 -47.29
CA GLU A 570 -29.34 24.72 -47.56
C GLU A 570 -29.07 23.21 -47.39
N GLU A 571 -27.91 22.73 -47.85
CA GLU A 571 -27.47 21.35 -47.65
C GLU A 571 -27.11 21.10 -46.17
N GLY A 572 -26.47 22.06 -45.50
CA GLY A 572 -26.10 21.97 -44.08
C GLY A 572 -27.28 22.02 -43.09
N ARG A 573 -28.46 22.48 -43.52
CA ARG A 573 -29.71 22.40 -42.75
C ARG A 573 -30.40 21.03 -42.88
N ARG A 574 -30.07 20.24 -43.90
CA ARG A 574 -30.61 18.89 -44.13
C ARG A 574 -29.77 17.79 -43.48
N SER A 575 -28.52 18.08 -43.14
CA SER A 575 -27.63 17.15 -42.45
C SER A 575 -27.92 17.03 -40.95
N PRO A 576 -27.62 15.88 -40.31
CA PRO A 576 -27.65 15.75 -38.86
C PRO A 576 -26.68 16.74 -38.24
N ARG A 577 -27.09 17.39 -37.15
CA ARG A 577 -26.25 18.35 -36.42
C ARG A 577 -25.96 17.82 -35.03
N LEU A 578 -24.70 17.91 -34.63
CA LEU A 578 -24.30 17.73 -33.24
C LEU A 578 -24.49 19.06 -32.51
N LEU A 579 -25.48 19.11 -31.63
CA LEU A 579 -25.69 20.18 -30.68
C LEU A 579 -24.85 19.88 -29.44
N GLY A 580 -23.89 20.75 -29.12
CA GLY A 580 -23.37 20.84 -27.76
C GLY A 580 -24.39 21.65 -26.97
N VAL A 581 -25.14 21.00 -26.09
CA VAL A 581 -26.06 21.68 -25.19
C VAL A 581 -25.21 22.25 -24.05
N ALA A 582 -25.24 23.56 -23.83
CA ALA A 582 -24.76 24.11 -22.57
C ALA A 582 -25.67 23.53 -21.48
N PRO A 583 -25.13 22.94 -20.38
CA PRO A 583 -25.98 22.44 -19.31
C PRO A 583 -26.85 23.60 -18.83
N SER A 584 -28.16 23.47 -19.00
CA SER A 584 -29.12 24.34 -18.33
C SER A 584 -29.57 23.62 -17.07
N ALA A 585 -29.97 24.36 -16.04
CA ALA A 585 -30.35 23.80 -14.74
C ALA A 585 -31.42 22.68 -14.82
N ASN A 586 -32.14 22.54 -15.95
CA ASN A 586 -33.19 21.55 -16.14
C ASN A 586 -32.94 20.55 -17.28
N GLU A 587 -31.85 20.66 -18.05
CA GLU A 587 -31.58 19.71 -19.15
C GLU A 587 -30.11 19.30 -19.24
N PRO A 588 -29.83 17.99 -19.33
CA PRO A 588 -28.48 17.46 -19.34
C PRO A 588 -27.71 17.83 -20.62
N ALA A 589 -26.39 17.94 -20.51
CA ALA A 589 -25.51 17.92 -21.67
C ALA A 589 -25.55 16.54 -22.34
N ARG A 590 -26.49 16.34 -23.26
CA ARG A 590 -26.63 15.10 -24.04
C ARG A 590 -26.00 15.26 -25.42
N LEU A 591 -25.13 14.32 -25.79
CA LEU A 591 -24.76 14.11 -27.19
C LEU A 591 -25.84 13.24 -27.84
N TYR A 592 -26.84 13.87 -28.44
CA TYR A 592 -27.81 13.15 -29.27
C TYR A 592 -27.23 12.95 -30.67
N VAL A 593 -27.04 11.70 -31.08
CA VAL A 593 -26.78 11.33 -32.47
C VAL A 593 -28.10 10.80 -33.06
N GLY A 594 -28.85 11.67 -33.71
CA GLY A 594 -30.12 11.35 -34.37
C GLY A 594 -30.38 12.26 -35.56
N THR A 595 -31.22 11.82 -36.50
CA THR A 595 -31.48 12.53 -37.78
C THR A 595 -32.59 13.59 -37.70
N THR A 596 -33.27 13.75 -36.55
CA THR A 596 -34.40 14.69 -36.41
C THR A 596 -34.47 15.25 -35.00
N LEU A 597 -34.16 16.54 -34.86
CA LEU A 597 -34.51 17.38 -33.71
C LEU A 597 -35.17 18.66 -34.25
N LEU A 598 -36.43 18.52 -34.64
CA LEU A 598 -37.41 19.58 -34.83
C LEU A 598 -38.79 18.93 -34.67
N GLU A 599 -39.68 19.61 -33.92
CA GLU A 599 -40.96 19.18 -33.32
C GLU A 599 -40.77 18.59 -31.89
N ALA A 600 -41.20 19.22 -30.79
CA ALA A 600 -42.23 20.24 -30.60
C ALA A 600 -41.82 21.29 -29.54
N ALA A 601 -41.80 22.56 -29.93
CA ALA A 601 -42.25 23.64 -29.09
C ALA A 601 -43.65 24.00 -29.61
N GLY A 602 -44.69 23.68 -28.83
CA GLY A 602 -46.09 23.98 -29.16
C GLY A 602 -47.09 22.95 -28.63
N GLU A 603 -47.31 22.91 -27.31
CA GLU A 603 -48.50 23.42 -26.62
C GLU A 603 -48.25 23.46 -25.10
#